data_AF-A0A5C4W4X0-F1
#
_entry.id   AF-A0A5C4W4X0-F1
#
_cell.length_a   1.000
_cell.length_b   1.000
_cell.length_c   1.000
_cell.angle_alpha   90.00
_cell.angle_beta   90.00
_cell.angle_gamma   90.00
#
_symmetry.space_group_name_H-M   'P 1'
#
loop_
_entity.id
_entity.type
_entity.pdbx_description
1 polymer ?
#
loop_
_entity_poly.entity_id
_entity_poly.type
_entity_poly.pdbx_seq_one_letter_code
_entity_poly.pdbx_strand_id
1 'polypeptide(L)'
;MLGKRHPGSDQPVNHRPDERIEHMDGEPDQELDTLLTAIPEGWSRAEIAGQAWGVTRATRAGGKVISLNAERLGDAEQFGANVWITSKGPVLRPCEVPAEKVMRFLRAAAKAYSD
;
A
#
# COMPACT_ATOMS: atom_id res chain seq x y z
N MET A 1 -65.57 -30.23 -12.34
CA MET A 1 -65.13 -28.83 -12.41
C MET A 1 -63.61 -28.79 -12.52
N LEU A 2 -63.12 -28.16 -13.58
CA LEU A 2 -61.90 -27.37 -13.69
C LEU A 2 -60.65 -27.85 -12.91
N GLY A 3 -59.76 -28.56 -13.61
CA GLY A 3 -58.39 -28.79 -13.15
C GLY A 3 -57.50 -27.56 -13.23
N LYS A 4 -56.39 -27.59 -12.49
CA LYS A 4 -55.14 -26.80 -12.69
C LYS A 4 -53.99 -27.65 -12.10
N ARG A 5 -53.30 -28.43 -12.95
CA ARG A 5 -51.93 -28.19 -13.43
C ARG A 5 -50.93 -27.87 -12.33
N HIS A 6 -50.12 -28.85 -11.95
CA HIS A 6 -48.73 -28.62 -11.55
C HIS A 6 -47.96 -28.15 -12.80
N PRO A 7 -47.28 -26.99 -12.77
CA PRO A 7 -46.16 -26.77 -13.64
C PRO A 7 -44.88 -27.22 -12.92
N GLY A 8 -44.18 -28.16 -13.54
CA GLY A 8 -42.72 -28.21 -13.45
C GLY A 8 -42.10 -27.03 -14.21
N SER A 9 -40.77 -27.04 -14.24
CA SER A 9 -39.86 -25.96 -14.66
C SER A 9 -39.65 -24.95 -13.52
N ASP A 10 -38.45 -24.52 -13.18
CA ASP A 10 -37.37 -24.23 -14.09
C ASP A 10 -36.09 -23.92 -13.29
N GLN A 11 -35.00 -24.55 -13.73
CA GLN A 11 -33.61 -24.09 -13.62
C GLN A 11 -32.80 -24.18 -12.32
N PRO A 12 -31.50 -24.52 -12.46
CA PRO A 12 -30.52 -24.51 -11.38
C PRO A 12 -30.40 -23.09 -10.83
N VAL A 13 -30.37 -22.94 -9.51
CA VAL A 13 -29.86 -21.69 -8.93
C VAL A 13 -28.41 -21.57 -9.36
N ASN A 14 -28.19 -20.69 -10.33
CA ASN A 14 -26.90 -20.33 -10.88
C ASN A 14 -25.92 -20.10 -9.73
N HIS A 15 -24.93 -21.00 -9.61
CA HIS A 15 -23.63 -20.61 -9.13
C HIS A 15 -23.16 -19.53 -10.11
N ARG A 16 -23.24 -18.25 -9.72
CA ARG A 16 -22.51 -17.23 -10.47
C ARG A 16 -21.02 -17.45 -10.15
N PRO A 17 -20.20 -17.80 -11.15
CA PRO A 17 -18.77 -17.72 -11.00
C PRO A 17 -18.38 -16.24 -11.06
N ASP A 18 -17.31 -15.90 -10.36
CA ASP A 18 -16.37 -14.88 -10.83
C ASP A 18 -17.00 -13.53 -11.26
N GLU A 19 -17.62 -12.80 -10.32
CA GLU A 19 -17.52 -11.32 -10.41
C GLU A 19 -16.17 -10.95 -9.81
N ARG A 20 -15.14 -11.25 -10.60
CA ARG A 20 -13.84 -10.62 -10.54
C ARG A 20 -14.09 -9.14 -10.80
N ILE A 21 -14.41 -8.41 -9.74
CA ILE A 21 -14.17 -6.99 -9.76
C ILE A 21 -12.65 -6.87 -9.79
N GLU A 22 -12.11 -6.68 -10.99
CA GLU A 22 -10.73 -6.23 -11.19
C GLU A 22 -10.64 -4.79 -10.66
N HIS A 23 -10.75 -4.64 -9.33
CA HIS A 23 -10.23 -3.47 -8.63
C HIS A 23 -8.72 -3.60 -8.68
N MET A 24 -8.15 -3.11 -9.78
CA MET A 24 -6.71 -2.93 -9.95
C MET A 24 -6.22 -1.62 -9.33
N ASP A 25 -6.91 -1.18 -8.28
CA ASP A 25 -6.44 -0.23 -7.30
C ASP A 25 -6.28 -1.05 -6.03
N GLY A 26 -5.07 -1.54 -5.76
CA GLY A 26 -4.81 -2.33 -4.56
C GLY A 26 -5.40 -1.62 -3.34
N GLU A 27 -6.10 -2.37 -2.49
CA GLU A 27 -6.57 -1.86 -1.20
C GLU A 27 -5.44 -1.01 -0.60
N PRO A 28 -5.71 0.20 -0.06
CA PRO A 28 -4.67 1.14 0.35
C PRO A 28 -3.64 0.51 1.32
N ASP A 29 -4.08 -0.54 2.01
CA ASP A 29 -3.29 -1.42 2.84
C ASP A 29 -2.19 -2.20 2.07
N GLN A 30 -2.52 -2.80 0.92
CA GLN A 30 -1.58 -3.51 0.05
C GLN A 30 -0.61 -2.57 -0.65
N GLU A 31 -1.06 -1.37 -1.03
CA GLU A 31 -0.18 -0.39 -1.65
C GLU A 31 0.95 0.00 -0.68
N LEU A 32 0.61 0.36 0.55
CA LEU A 32 1.60 0.83 1.52
C LEU A 32 2.64 -0.25 1.86
N ASP A 33 2.21 -1.49 2.04
CA ASP A 33 3.11 -2.63 2.30
C ASP A 33 4.08 -2.88 1.13
N THR A 34 3.55 -2.85 -0.10
CA THR A 34 4.33 -3.01 -1.33
C THR A 34 5.40 -1.92 -1.46
N LEU A 35 5.01 -0.66 -1.24
CA LEU A 35 5.91 0.49 -1.35
C LEU A 35 7.04 0.45 -0.31
N LEU A 36 6.75 0.06 0.93
CA LEU A 36 7.75 -0.03 1.99
C LEU A 36 8.72 -1.19 1.79
N THR A 37 8.23 -2.31 1.27
CA THR A 37 9.05 -3.50 1.02
C THR A 37 10.09 -3.26 -0.07
N ALA A 38 9.80 -2.39 -1.04
CA ALA A 38 10.73 -2.00 -2.09
C ALA A 38 11.96 -1.21 -1.59
N ILE A 39 11.85 -0.48 -0.48
CA ILE A 39 12.95 0.31 0.08
C ILE A 39 13.81 -0.61 0.97
N PRO A 40 15.14 -0.72 0.83
CA PRO A 40 15.93 -1.64 1.64
C PRO A 40 15.94 -1.28 3.13
N GLU A 41 16.17 -2.28 3.99
CA GLU A 41 16.38 -2.05 5.42
C GLU A 41 17.69 -1.30 5.68
N GLY A 42 17.70 -0.40 6.66
CA GLY A 42 18.84 0.43 6.99
C GLY A 42 18.87 1.73 6.19
N TRP A 43 20.05 2.36 6.15
CA TRP A 43 20.27 3.58 5.38
C TRP A 43 20.72 3.23 3.96
N SER A 44 20.14 3.92 2.98
CA SER A 44 20.50 3.82 1.58
C SER A 44 20.44 5.20 0.91
N ARG A 45 21.25 5.38 -0.14
CA ARG A 45 21.20 6.55 -1.00
C ARG A 45 20.49 6.20 -2.30
N ALA A 46 19.56 7.05 -2.76
CA ALA A 46 18.86 6.90 -4.02
C ALA A 46 18.55 8.24 -4.69
N GLU A 47 18.46 8.24 -6.03
CA GLU A 47 17.94 9.36 -6.82
C GLU A 47 16.42 9.20 -6.97
N ILE A 48 15.66 9.98 -6.21
CA ILE A 48 14.20 9.88 -6.14
C ILE A 48 13.60 11.15 -6.72
N ALA A 49 12.83 10.99 -7.81
CA ALA A 49 12.25 12.10 -8.57
C ALA A 49 13.30 13.15 -9.03
N GLY A 50 14.49 12.67 -9.43
CA GLY A 50 15.58 13.53 -9.90
C GLY A 50 16.28 14.33 -8.80
N GLN A 51 16.16 13.90 -7.54
CA GLN A 51 16.82 14.50 -6.39
C GLN A 51 17.55 13.42 -5.60
N ALA A 52 18.73 13.74 -5.07
CA ALA A 52 19.49 12.84 -4.21
C ALA A 52 18.89 12.78 -2.80
N TRP A 53 18.56 11.58 -2.32
CA TRP A 53 18.04 11.36 -0.97
C TRP A 53 18.87 10.32 -0.20
N GLY A 54 19.02 10.57 1.10
CA GLY A 54 19.31 9.55 2.09
C GLY A 54 17.98 9.03 2.63
N VAL A 55 17.76 7.72 2.60
CA VAL A 55 16.54 7.08 3.08
C VAL A 55 16.92 6.03 4.11
N THR A 56 16.29 6.10 5.28
CA THR A 56 16.42 5.08 6.31
C THR A 56 15.10 4.38 6.51
N ARG A 57 15.04 3.08 6.25
CA ARG A 57 13.92 2.21 6.65
C ARG A 57 14.35 1.38 7.84
N ALA A 58 13.54 1.32 8.88
CA ALA A 58 13.76 0.41 9.99
C ALA A 58 12.48 -0.27 10.43
N THR A 59 12.54 -1.58 10.52
CA THR A 59 11.50 -2.46 11.07
C THR A 59 11.70 -2.57 12.58
N ARG A 60 10.66 -2.25 13.34
CA ARG A 60 10.68 -2.12 14.80
C ARG A 60 9.55 -2.93 15.43
N ALA A 61 9.60 -3.04 16.76
CA ALA A 61 8.56 -3.69 17.56
C ALA A 61 8.18 -5.11 17.06
N GLY A 62 9.18 -5.88 16.60
CA GLY A 62 8.97 -7.22 16.06
C GLY A 62 8.17 -7.25 14.77
N GLY A 63 8.33 -6.25 13.90
CA GLY A 63 7.60 -6.14 12.62
C GLY A 63 6.30 -5.35 12.70
N LYS A 64 5.91 -4.87 13.88
CA LYS A 64 4.64 -4.15 14.07
C LYS A 64 4.71 -2.67 13.67
N VAL A 65 5.91 -2.12 13.55
CA VAL A 65 6.11 -0.72 13.15
C VAL A 65 7.24 -0.65 12.14
N ILE A 66 7.02 0.03 11.02
CA ILE A 66 8.05 0.39 10.06
C ILE A 66 8.26 1.90 10.17
N SER A 67 9.47 2.34 10.49
CA SER A 67 9.84 3.76 10.48
C SER A 67 10.60 4.08 9.20
N LEU A 68 10.24 5.18 8.54
CA LEU A 68 10.92 5.76 7.41
C LEU A 68 11.42 7.16 7.78
N ASN A 69 12.67 7.45 7.46
CA ASN A 69 13.22 8.79 7.48
C ASN A 69 13.83 9.11 6.12
N ALA A 70 13.51 10.26 5.55
CA ALA A 70 14.05 10.73 4.28
C ALA A 70 14.68 12.11 4.47
N GLU A 71 15.94 12.25 4.04
CA GLU A 71 16.68 13.50 4.03
C GLU A 71 17.14 13.81 2.61
N ARG A 72 16.91 15.04 2.13
CA ARG A 72 17.44 15.47 0.84
C ARG A 72 18.92 15.79 1.00
N LEU A 73 19.76 15.15 0.19
CA LEU A 73 21.20 15.35 0.26
C LEU A 73 21.57 16.68 -0.39
N GLY A 74 22.19 17.57 0.38
CA GLY A 74 22.58 18.91 -0.06
C GLY A 74 21.52 20.00 0.19
N ASP A 75 20.43 19.68 0.88
CA ASP A 75 19.39 20.64 1.30
C ASP A 75 19.00 20.37 2.78
N ALA A 76 18.17 21.22 3.37
CA ALA A 76 17.63 21.04 4.73
C ALA A 76 16.30 20.27 4.76
N GLU A 77 15.72 19.95 3.59
CA GLU A 77 14.47 19.19 3.53
C GLU A 77 14.63 17.76 4.07
N GLN A 78 13.84 17.43 5.09
CA GLN A 78 13.71 16.09 5.63
C GLN A 78 12.29 15.84 6.13
N PHE A 79 11.88 14.58 6.19
CA PHE A 79 10.65 14.17 6.84
C PHE A 79 10.69 12.70 7.25
N GLY A 80 9.82 12.34 8.17
CA GLY A 80 9.67 10.97 8.64
C GLY A 80 8.23 10.49 8.61
N ALA A 81 8.05 9.18 8.62
CA ALA A 81 6.75 8.55 8.81
C ALA A 81 6.90 7.21 9.52
N ASN A 82 5.89 6.85 10.30
CA ASN A 82 5.74 5.52 10.87
C ASN A 82 4.56 4.82 10.22
N VAL A 83 4.70 3.54 9.94
CA VAL A 83 3.62 2.68 9.48
C VAL A 83 3.39 1.61 10.52
N TRP A 84 2.18 1.58 11.03
CA TRP A 84 1.77 0.67 12.09
C TRP A 84 1.02 -0.49 11.47
N ILE A 85 1.55 -1.71 11.61
CA ILE A 85 0.91 -2.92 11.12
C ILE A 85 -0.16 -3.32 12.15
N THR A 86 -1.42 -3.14 11.80
CA THR A 86 -2.57 -3.46 12.67
C THR A 86 -3.37 -4.63 12.11
N SER A 87 -4.26 -5.20 12.92
CA SER A 87 -5.19 -6.25 12.46
C SER A 87 -6.18 -5.77 11.39
N LYS A 88 -6.31 -4.45 11.19
CA LYS A 88 -7.18 -3.84 10.18
C LYS A 88 -6.41 -3.32 8.96
N GLY A 89 -5.10 -3.54 8.89
CA GLY A 89 -4.23 -3.00 7.85
C GLY A 89 -3.11 -2.09 8.36
N PRO A 90 -2.14 -1.75 7.49
CA PRO A 90 -1.08 -0.80 7.80
C PRO A 90 -1.62 0.63 7.86
N VAL A 91 -1.27 1.35 8.92
CA VAL A 91 -1.72 2.74 9.14
C VAL A 91 -0.53 3.69 9.06
N LEU A 92 -0.55 4.58 8.07
CA LEU A 92 0.45 5.63 7.89
C LEU A 92 0.28 6.75 8.93
N ARG A 93 1.38 7.09 9.60
CA ARG A 93 1.51 8.18 10.57
C ARG A 93 2.70 9.07 10.18
N PRO A 94 2.47 10.13 9.37
CA PRO A 94 3.51 11.10 9.02
C PRO A 94 3.97 11.91 10.25
N CYS A 95 5.24 12.33 10.24
CA CYS A 95 5.79 13.28 11.20
C CYS A 95 5.91 14.64 10.50
N GLU A 96 5.14 15.64 10.94
CA GLU A 96 5.27 17.06 10.53
C GLU A 96 4.98 17.39 9.04
N VAL A 97 4.62 16.40 8.22
CA VAL A 97 4.25 16.58 6.80
C VAL A 97 2.90 15.95 6.46
N PRO A 98 2.20 16.43 5.41
CA PRO A 98 0.96 15.82 4.94
C PRO A 98 1.16 14.36 4.49
N ALA A 99 0.17 13.50 4.74
CA ALA A 99 0.21 12.09 4.34
C ALA A 99 0.39 11.91 2.83
N GLU A 100 -0.21 12.79 2.03
CA GLU A 100 -0.11 12.79 0.57
C GLU A 100 1.34 13.04 0.10
N LYS A 101 2.11 13.86 0.84
CA LYS A 101 3.53 14.08 0.53
C LYS A 101 4.32 12.79 0.76
N VAL A 102 4.06 12.09 1.86
CA VAL A 102 4.70 10.81 2.18
C VAL A 102 4.34 9.74 1.15
N MET A 103 3.05 9.60 0.80
CA MET A 103 2.62 8.63 -0.21
C MET A 103 3.24 8.90 -1.59
N ARG A 104 3.30 10.16 -2.03
CA ARG A 104 3.99 10.52 -3.28
C ARG A 104 5.47 10.14 -3.24
N PHE A 105 6.14 10.38 -2.12
CA PHE A 105 7.53 9.99 -1.96
C PHE A 105 7.71 8.47 -2.00
N LEU A 106 6.90 7.71 -1.25
CA LEU A 106 6.98 6.26 -1.20
C LEU A 106 6.81 5.63 -2.60
N ARG A 107 5.87 6.12 -3.41
CA ARG A 107 5.69 5.70 -4.82
C ARG A 107 6.93 5.96 -5.67
N ALA A 108 7.51 7.15 -5.55
CA ALA A 108 8.73 7.50 -6.29
C ALA A 108 9.94 6.70 -5.81
N ALA A 109 10.06 6.48 -4.50
CA ALA A 109 11.13 5.71 -3.88
C ALA A 109 11.07 4.24 -4.33
N ALA A 110 9.90 3.61 -4.26
CA ALA A 110 9.72 2.22 -4.68
C ALA A 110 10.15 2.01 -6.15
N LYS A 111 9.82 2.97 -7.03
CA LYS A 111 10.31 2.96 -8.41
C LYS A 111 11.83 3.05 -8.48
N ALA A 112 12.45 3.97 -7.73
CA ALA A 112 13.89 4.18 -7.73
C ALA A 112 14.70 2.99 -7.18
N TYR A 113 14.12 2.18 -6.30
CA TYR A 113 14.76 0.95 -5.77
C TYR A 113 14.49 -0.30 -6.61
N SER A 114 13.60 -0.21 -7.61
CA SER A 114 13.26 -1.33 -8.50
C SER A 114 13.92 -1.23 -9.89
N ASP A 115 14.67 -0.14 -10.14
CA ASP A 115 15.43 0.13 -11.37
C ASP A 115 16.90 -0.31 -11.20
#